data_AF-A0A1I7WVH0-F1
#
_entry.id   AF-A0A1I7WVH0-F1
#
_cell.length_a   1.000
_cell.length_b   1.000
_cell.length_c   1.000
_cell.angle_alpha   90.00
_cell.angle_beta   90.00
_cell.angle_gamma   90.00
#
_symmetry.space_group_name_H-M   'P 1'
#
loop_
_entity.id
_entity.type
_entity.pdbx_description
1 polymer ?
#
loop_
_entity_poly.entity_id
_entity_poly.type
_entity_poly.pdbx_seq_one_letter_code
_entity_poly.pdbx_strand_id
1 'polypeptide(L)'
;MLSAVPKEALTPKKQFLTPEDTVKMLMQDEFLGGDHSDWPLVLRSMLDTESVLAKPDSNNYLALGALGAVLNYLKRCMIDVDMVTMRHFERFEPSICIKKIDSACNEKTWTNRQLVLDGVTLDNLNLIPCDKRDPQAASVSLFNTINKCFTAFGKRLLRQWICSPTCNANSIRERQQAVEWLMSPGATPFIEKATELLRRIPDLERLLQKIHTFGLKYRADSHPDGRAVMFEASKYNKRKIKDLLVTLDGFENCQKLFVLYNEYRMDENRCSFLDSCIGFDESDFGCYLQFYKESFNRVLAEKDGIIVPDRKRDADYDMACNNVEDCVKQLELYKVDQEKNLGCKIGFHSSGKNRYQLEIPDSKTLSHLYELKGRRKGFGRYVTLELEGLIQNLVAAEADKHRLADDATRKIFADFDSRLIIKYDSITRLCVHLQFLHVSTNYISVKYF
;
A
#
# COMPACT_ATOMS: atom_id res chain seq x y z
N MET A 1 -15.65 -20.15 -21.54
CA MET A 1 -15.43 -21.04 -20.37
C MET A 1 -15.87 -20.38 -19.06
N LEU A 2 -17.18 -20.26 -18.80
CA LEU A 2 -17.72 -19.87 -17.47
C LEU A 2 -18.19 -21.09 -16.65
N SER A 3 -18.12 -22.29 -17.22
CA SER A 3 -18.61 -23.54 -16.61
C SER A 3 -17.69 -24.10 -15.52
N ALA A 4 -16.41 -23.71 -15.50
CA ALA A 4 -15.43 -24.17 -14.52
C ALA A 4 -15.29 -23.25 -13.29
N VAL A 5 -16.01 -22.11 -13.26
CA VAL A 5 -16.00 -21.21 -12.10
C VAL A 5 -16.98 -21.77 -11.06
N PRO A 6 -16.53 -22.01 -9.80
CA PRO A 6 -17.43 -22.38 -8.72
C PRO A 6 -18.56 -21.35 -8.61
N LYS A 7 -19.81 -21.82 -8.71
CA LYS A 7 -20.99 -20.96 -8.59
C LYS A 7 -21.46 -20.99 -7.15
N GLU A 8 -21.38 -19.85 -6.46
CA GLU A 8 -22.03 -19.68 -5.16
C GLU A 8 -23.37 -18.96 -5.37
N ALA A 9 -24.44 -19.55 -4.86
CA ALA A 9 -25.76 -18.93 -4.92
C ALA A 9 -25.88 -17.89 -3.79
N LEU A 10 -25.93 -16.61 -4.15
CA LEU A 10 -26.12 -15.52 -3.19
C LEU A 10 -27.61 -15.29 -2.91
N THR A 11 -27.95 -15.21 -1.63
CA THR A 11 -29.31 -14.88 -1.18
C THR A 11 -29.71 -13.48 -1.66
N PRO A 12 -30.82 -13.31 -2.40
CA PRO A 12 -31.27 -12.01 -2.88
C PRO A 12 -31.52 -11.02 -1.74
N LYS A 13 -31.21 -9.74 -1.95
CA LYS A 13 -31.36 -8.61 -1.01
C LYS A 13 -30.52 -8.68 0.27
N LYS A 14 -30.03 -9.87 0.66
CA LYS A 14 -29.20 -10.08 1.85
C LYS A 14 -27.73 -10.22 1.51
N GLN A 15 -27.39 -11.10 0.56
CA GLN A 15 -26.02 -11.32 0.12
C GLN A 15 -25.77 -10.68 -1.26
N PHE A 16 -26.78 -10.67 -2.11
CA PHE A 16 -26.81 -9.85 -3.32
C PHE A 16 -27.64 -8.60 -3.00
N LEU A 17 -26.96 -7.54 -2.54
CA LEU A 17 -27.62 -6.32 -2.07
C LEU A 17 -28.43 -5.66 -3.18
N THR A 18 -29.47 -4.92 -2.81
CA THR A 18 -30.11 -4.02 -3.78
C THR A 18 -29.18 -2.83 -4.09
N PRO A 19 -29.33 -2.16 -5.23
CA PRO A 19 -28.54 -0.98 -5.55
C PRO A 19 -28.68 0.13 -4.51
N GLU A 20 -29.86 0.32 -3.94
CA GLU A 20 -30.09 1.30 -2.87
C GLU A 20 -29.32 0.93 -1.61
N ASP A 21 -29.34 -0.35 -1.21
CA ASP A 21 -28.60 -0.82 -0.04
C ASP A 21 -27.08 -0.79 -0.28
N THR A 22 -26.64 -0.94 -1.53
CA THR A 22 -25.24 -0.76 -1.93
C THR A 22 -24.80 0.69 -1.72
N VAL A 23 -25.59 1.66 -2.20
CA VAL A 23 -25.30 3.09 -2.00
C VAL A 23 -25.30 3.42 -0.49
N LYS A 24 -26.29 2.94 0.27
CA LYS A 24 -26.32 3.13 1.73
C LYS A 24 -25.09 2.56 2.44
N MET A 25 -24.58 1.41 1.99
CA MET A 25 -23.35 0.84 2.54
C MET A 25 -22.15 1.75 2.26
N LEU A 26 -22.00 2.25 1.04
CA LEU A 26 -20.90 3.15 0.66
C LEU A 26 -20.93 4.50 1.41
N MET A 27 -22.12 4.97 1.80
CA MET A 27 -22.31 6.20 2.59
C MET A 27 -21.83 6.10 4.04
N GLN A 28 -21.52 4.91 4.57
CA GLN A 28 -21.02 4.79 5.93
C GLN A 28 -19.63 5.42 6.04
N ASP A 29 -19.33 6.04 7.18
CA ASP A 29 -18.09 6.80 7.40
C ASP A 29 -16.82 5.93 7.31
N GLU A 30 -16.94 4.62 7.55
CA GLU A 30 -15.83 3.67 7.37
C GLU A 30 -15.47 3.42 5.91
N PHE A 31 -16.34 3.79 4.94
CA PHE A 31 -16.11 3.66 3.50
C PHE A 31 -15.83 5.02 2.85
N LEU A 32 -16.83 5.62 2.18
CA LEU A 32 -16.69 6.87 1.45
C LEU A 32 -17.32 8.06 2.17
N GLY A 33 -18.13 7.80 3.20
CA GLY A 33 -18.84 8.81 3.97
C GLY A 33 -20.04 9.42 3.24
N GLY A 34 -20.79 10.25 3.96
CA GLY A 34 -22.02 10.88 3.46
C GLY A 34 -21.81 12.05 2.48
N ASP A 35 -20.58 12.56 2.34
CA ASP A 35 -20.27 13.60 1.35
C ASP A 35 -19.95 12.97 -0.02
N HIS A 36 -20.93 13.02 -0.92
CA HIS A 36 -20.80 12.45 -2.27
C HIS A 36 -19.90 13.27 -3.19
N SER A 37 -19.53 14.51 -2.83
CA SER A 37 -18.65 15.33 -3.65
C SER A 37 -17.24 14.74 -3.74
N ASP A 38 -16.81 14.10 -2.65
CA ASP A 38 -15.53 13.41 -2.50
C ASP A 38 -15.51 11.98 -3.05
N TRP A 39 -16.65 11.45 -3.49
CA TRP A 39 -16.71 10.09 -4.03
C TRP A 39 -15.94 9.99 -5.36
N PRO A 40 -15.37 8.80 -5.68
CA PRO A 40 -14.79 8.54 -6.99
C PRO A 40 -15.75 8.92 -8.12
N LEU A 41 -15.26 9.64 -9.14
CA LEU A 41 -16.07 10.19 -10.22
C LEU A 41 -16.97 9.14 -10.89
N VAL A 42 -16.46 7.91 -11.06
CA VAL A 42 -17.20 6.78 -11.62
C VAL A 42 -18.44 6.47 -10.77
N LEU A 43 -18.30 6.33 -9.46
CA LEU A 43 -19.43 6.05 -8.57
C LEU A 43 -20.40 7.23 -8.51
N ARG A 44 -19.88 8.46 -8.48
CA ARG A 44 -20.71 9.67 -8.52
C ARG A 44 -21.55 9.75 -9.80
N SER A 45 -20.99 9.34 -10.94
CA SER A 45 -21.70 9.28 -12.23
C SER A 45 -22.76 8.16 -12.31
N MET A 46 -22.76 7.23 -11.36
CA MET A 46 -23.77 6.17 -11.25
C MET A 46 -24.94 6.54 -10.32
N LEU A 47 -24.91 7.74 -9.72
CA LEU A 47 -25.99 8.28 -8.90
C LEU A 47 -26.90 9.18 -9.72
N ASP A 48 -28.17 9.25 -9.33
CA ASP A 48 -29.16 10.14 -9.89
C ASP A 48 -28.84 11.60 -9.51
N THR A 49 -28.57 12.44 -10.50
CA THR A 49 -28.25 13.87 -10.33
C THR A 49 -29.46 14.74 -10.02
N GLU A 50 -30.67 14.27 -10.29
CA GLU A 50 -31.91 15.03 -10.06
C GLU A 50 -32.46 14.85 -8.65
N SER A 51 -31.98 13.82 -7.93
CA SER A 51 -32.40 13.54 -6.56
C SER A 51 -31.54 14.27 -5.52
N VAL A 52 -32.20 14.88 -4.53
CA VAL A 52 -31.53 15.47 -3.35
C VAL A 52 -30.88 14.39 -2.48
N LEU A 53 -31.37 13.15 -2.56
CA LEU A 53 -30.82 11.99 -1.84
C LEU A 53 -29.98 11.15 -2.80
N ALA A 54 -28.85 10.58 -2.34
CA ALA A 54 -28.10 9.63 -3.17
C ALA A 54 -28.96 8.41 -3.50
N LYS A 55 -29.35 8.33 -4.76
CA LYS A 55 -30.08 7.20 -5.33
C LYS A 55 -29.33 6.65 -6.52
N PRO A 56 -29.40 5.33 -6.75
CA PRO A 56 -28.83 4.72 -7.93
C PRO A 56 -29.53 5.26 -9.19
N ASP A 57 -28.75 5.63 -10.21
CA ASP A 57 -29.30 5.95 -11.53
C ASP A 57 -29.88 4.68 -12.19
N SER A 58 -30.96 4.87 -12.95
CA SER A 58 -31.69 3.81 -13.64
C SER A 58 -30.81 3.02 -14.63
N ASN A 59 -29.87 3.66 -15.32
CA ASN A 59 -28.99 2.99 -16.28
C ASN A 59 -27.88 2.19 -15.61
N ASN A 60 -27.55 2.52 -14.36
CA ASN A 60 -26.47 1.91 -13.59
C ASN A 60 -26.98 0.95 -12.50
N TYR A 61 -28.29 0.72 -12.44
CA TYR A 61 -28.97 -0.10 -11.43
C TYR A 61 -28.35 -1.51 -11.30
N LEU A 62 -28.17 -2.21 -12.42
CA LEU A 62 -27.60 -3.56 -12.42
C LEU A 62 -26.12 -3.59 -12.00
N ALA A 63 -25.34 -2.58 -12.41
CA ALA A 63 -23.93 -2.46 -12.06
C ALA A 63 -23.76 -2.25 -10.55
N LEU A 64 -24.59 -1.38 -9.95
CA LEU A 64 -24.59 -1.15 -8.51
C LEU A 64 -25.07 -2.39 -7.72
N GLY A 65 -26.05 -3.15 -8.24
CA GLY A 65 -26.43 -4.43 -7.63
C GLY A 65 -25.30 -5.46 -7.65
N ALA A 66 -24.56 -5.55 -8.76
CA ALA A 66 -23.38 -6.42 -8.87
C ALA A 66 -22.26 -5.97 -7.93
N LEU A 67 -22.02 -4.65 -7.81
CA LEU A 67 -21.08 -4.10 -6.84
C LEU A 67 -21.48 -4.46 -5.41
N GLY A 68 -22.77 -4.36 -5.07
CA GLY A 68 -23.29 -4.75 -3.76
C GLY A 68 -23.01 -6.21 -3.39
N ALA A 69 -23.12 -7.12 -4.36
CA ALA A 69 -22.77 -8.52 -4.15
C ALA A 69 -21.27 -8.71 -3.86
N VAL A 70 -20.41 -8.01 -4.59
CA VAL A 70 -18.95 -8.02 -4.37
C VAL A 70 -18.60 -7.44 -2.99
N LEU A 71 -19.17 -6.28 -2.64
CA LEU A 71 -18.94 -5.64 -1.33
C LEU A 71 -19.37 -6.53 -0.18
N ASN A 72 -20.55 -7.17 -0.29
CA ASN A 72 -21.00 -8.12 0.73
C ASN A 72 -20.04 -9.32 0.88
N TYR A 73 -19.47 -9.81 -0.22
CA TYR A 73 -18.47 -10.88 -0.16
C TYR A 73 -17.14 -10.41 0.44
N LEU A 74 -16.66 -9.22 0.08
CA LEU A 74 -15.47 -8.61 0.69
C LEU A 74 -15.65 -8.36 2.18
N LYS A 75 -16.87 -7.96 2.60
CA LYS A 75 -17.25 -7.80 4.01
C LYS A 75 -17.17 -9.11 4.77
N ARG A 76 -17.67 -10.20 4.17
CA ARG A 76 -17.50 -11.56 4.73
C ARG A 76 -16.03 -11.96 4.85
N CYS A 77 -15.18 -11.49 3.93
CA CYS A 77 -13.74 -11.69 3.97
C CYS A 77 -13.00 -10.69 4.87
N MET A 78 -13.71 -9.71 5.47
CA MET A 78 -13.17 -8.67 6.34
C MET A 78 -12.08 -7.81 5.67
N ILE A 79 -12.26 -7.47 4.39
CA ILE A 79 -11.34 -6.63 3.59
C ILE A 79 -12.09 -5.58 2.74
N ASP A 80 -13.39 -5.41 2.94
CA ASP A 80 -14.22 -4.44 2.23
C ASP A 80 -13.76 -3.01 2.44
N VAL A 81 -13.54 -2.60 3.69
CA VAL A 81 -13.06 -1.23 4.00
C VAL A 81 -11.73 -0.97 3.30
N ASP A 82 -10.77 -1.90 3.40
CA ASP A 82 -9.46 -1.79 2.75
C ASP A 82 -9.56 -1.57 1.24
N MET A 83 -10.46 -2.28 0.56
CA MET A 83 -10.56 -2.21 -0.89
C MET A 83 -11.32 -0.96 -1.36
N VAL A 84 -12.37 -0.55 -0.63
CA VAL A 84 -13.20 0.61 -1.01
C VAL A 84 -12.48 1.92 -0.71
N THR A 85 -11.76 2.00 0.41
CA THR A 85 -11.05 3.23 0.83
C THR A 85 -9.83 3.55 -0.03
N MET A 86 -9.34 2.60 -0.86
CA MET A 86 -8.41 2.87 -1.97
C MET A 86 -8.99 3.78 -3.04
N ARG A 87 -10.32 3.94 -3.11
CA ARG A 87 -11.05 4.84 -4.04
C ARG A 87 -10.79 4.60 -5.53
N HIS A 88 -10.23 3.45 -5.89
CA HIS A 88 -9.87 3.11 -7.27
C HIS A 88 -10.99 2.34 -7.97
N PHE A 89 -11.94 3.08 -8.55
CA PHE A 89 -13.06 2.53 -9.32
C PHE A 89 -12.92 2.89 -10.80
N GLU A 90 -12.98 1.88 -11.67
CA GLU A 90 -12.92 2.03 -13.12
C GLU A 90 -14.22 1.51 -13.75
N ARG A 91 -14.78 2.28 -14.68
CA ARG A 91 -15.98 1.87 -15.43
C ARG A 91 -15.58 0.87 -16.51
N PHE A 92 -16.06 -0.36 -16.40
CA PHE A 92 -15.88 -1.35 -17.46
C PHE A 92 -16.91 -1.13 -18.58
N GLU A 93 -16.44 -0.79 -19.77
CA GLU A 93 -17.26 -0.68 -20.97
C GLU A 93 -16.83 -1.73 -22.01
N PRO A 94 -17.70 -2.69 -22.37
CA PRO A 94 -17.37 -3.67 -23.39
C PRO A 94 -17.08 -3.00 -24.73
N SER A 95 -16.01 -3.42 -25.41
CA SER A 95 -15.58 -2.87 -26.71
C SER A 95 -16.64 -3.00 -27.82
N ILE A 96 -17.62 -3.90 -27.66
CA ILE A 96 -18.75 -4.12 -28.58
C ILE A 96 -19.80 -2.98 -28.51
N CYS A 97 -19.84 -2.23 -27.41
CA CYS A 97 -20.80 -1.16 -27.18
C CYS A 97 -20.49 0.15 -27.94
N ILE A 98 -19.35 0.22 -28.65
CA ILE A 98 -19.02 1.35 -29.50
C ILE A 98 -19.94 1.32 -30.73
N LYS A 99 -20.79 2.36 -30.86
CA LYS A 99 -21.84 2.52 -31.89
C LYS A 99 -21.48 1.86 -33.24
N LYS A 100 -22.45 1.14 -33.83
CA LYS A 100 -22.35 0.53 -35.17
C LYS A 100 -21.73 1.54 -36.13
N ILE A 101 -20.77 1.06 -36.93
CA ILE A 101 -20.09 1.87 -37.94
C ILE A 101 -21.15 2.27 -38.98
N ASP A 102 -21.40 3.58 -39.11
CA ASP A 102 -22.09 4.09 -40.30
C ASP A 102 -21.24 3.76 -41.53
N SER A 103 -21.87 3.36 -42.64
CA SER A 103 -21.24 2.77 -43.83
C SER A 103 -20.14 3.60 -44.51
N ALA A 104 -19.86 4.83 -44.04
CA ALA A 104 -18.72 5.64 -44.44
C ALA A 104 -17.52 5.40 -43.49
N CYS A 105 -16.64 4.46 -43.87
CA CYS A 105 -15.42 4.17 -43.14
C CYS A 105 -14.36 5.28 -43.35
N ASN A 106 -14.22 6.17 -42.38
CA ASN A 106 -13.12 7.14 -42.31
C ASN A 106 -12.07 6.69 -41.28
N GLU A 107 -10.82 7.18 -41.34
CA GLU A 107 -9.80 6.88 -40.30
C GLU A 107 -10.29 7.24 -38.88
N LYS A 108 -11.16 8.27 -38.76
CA LYS A 108 -11.82 8.66 -37.49
C LYS A 108 -12.78 7.60 -36.93
N THR A 109 -13.21 6.63 -37.73
CA THR A 109 -14.09 5.54 -37.26
C THR A 109 -13.38 4.62 -36.25
N TRP A 110 -12.06 4.50 -36.35
CA TRP A 110 -11.24 3.60 -35.53
C TRP A 110 -10.59 4.28 -34.32
N THR A 111 -10.71 5.61 -34.19
CA THR A 111 -10.22 6.34 -33.02
C THR A 111 -10.96 5.86 -31.78
N ASN A 112 -10.23 5.51 -30.72
CA ASN A 112 -10.74 4.96 -29.46
C ASN A 112 -11.43 3.58 -29.54
N ARG A 113 -11.19 2.82 -30.62
CA ARG A 113 -11.59 1.40 -30.69
C ARG A 113 -10.43 0.46 -30.37
N GLN A 114 -10.78 -0.69 -29.81
CA GLN A 114 -9.86 -1.81 -29.59
C GLN A 114 -10.31 -3.02 -30.41
N LEU A 115 -9.36 -3.88 -30.78
CA LEU A 115 -9.65 -5.15 -31.44
C LEU A 115 -10.34 -6.07 -30.43
N VAL A 116 -11.53 -6.54 -30.78
CA VAL A 116 -12.31 -7.44 -29.92
C VAL A 116 -11.79 -8.86 -30.10
N LEU A 117 -11.22 -9.42 -29.04
CA LEU A 117 -10.78 -10.81 -28.97
C LEU A 117 -11.66 -11.53 -27.96
N ASP A 118 -12.54 -12.40 -28.44
CA ASP A 118 -13.40 -13.20 -27.56
C ASP A 118 -12.62 -14.35 -26.90
N GLY A 119 -13.23 -15.00 -25.91
CA GLY A 119 -12.55 -16.06 -25.17
C GLY A 119 -12.07 -17.21 -26.07
N VAL A 120 -12.84 -17.56 -27.10
CA VAL A 120 -12.48 -18.63 -28.05
C VAL A 120 -11.27 -18.22 -28.89
N THR A 121 -11.22 -16.98 -29.36
CA THR A 121 -10.08 -16.45 -30.12
C THR A 121 -8.82 -16.37 -29.27
N LEU A 122 -8.93 -15.90 -28.02
CA LEU A 122 -7.80 -15.83 -27.09
C LEU A 122 -7.17 -17.22 -26.85
N ASP A 123 -8.01 -18.25 -26.70
CA ASP A 123 -7.59 -19.64 -26.51
C ASP A 123 -6.97 -20.22 -27.79
N ASN A 124 -7.66 -20.12 -28.93
CA ASN A 124 -7.22 -20.70 -30.21
C ASN A 124 -5.91 -20.10 -30.73
N LEU A 125 -5.68 -18.81 -30.48
CA LEU A 125 -4.44 -18.11 -30.86
C LEU A 125 -3.33 -18.23 -29.80
N ASN A 126 -3.59 -18.93 -28.69
CA ASN A 126 -2.66 -19.10 -27.57
C ASN A 126 -2.01 -17.77 -27.12
N LEU A 127 -2.82 -16.70 -27.02
CA LEU A 127 -2.29 -15.36 -26.79
C LEU A 127 -1.77 -15.17 -25.37
N ILE A 128 -2.50 -15.73 -24.40
CA ILE A 128 -2.22 -15.67 -22.97
C ILE A 128 -2.22 -17.09 -22.42
N PRO A 129 -1.37 -17.44 -21.44
CA PRO A 129 -1.40 -18.76 -20.82
C PRO A 129 -2.75 -18.99 -20.11
N CYS A 130 -3.57 -19.89 -20.63
CA CYS A 130 -4.91 -20.20 -20.11
C CYS A 130 -4.93 -21.31 -19.05
N ASP A 131 -3.98 -22.24 -19.07
CA ASP A 131 -3.95 -23.35 -18.12
C ASP A 131 -2.67 -23.37 -17.28
N LYS A 132 -2.84 -23.43 -15.96
CA LYS A 132 -1.72 -23.63 -15.01
C LYS A 132 -1.30 -25.10 -14.93
N ARG A 133 -2.10 -26.02 -15.49
CA ARG A 133 -1.91 -27.48 -15.38
C ARG A 133 -0.91 -28.03 -16.38
N ASP A 134 -0.66 -27.34 -17.49
CA ASP A 134 0.39 -27.69 -18.45
C ASP A 134 1.42 -26.54 -18.57
N PRO A 135 2.52 -26.61 -17.79
CA PRO A 135 3.59 -25.61 -17.83
C PRO A 135 4.25 -25.50 -19.21
N GLN A 136 4.27 -26.59 -19.98
CA GLN A 136 4.92 -26.62 -21.29
C GLN A 136 4.06 -25.89 -22.31
N ALA A 137 2.75 -26.16 -22.37
CA ALA A 137 1.83 -25.39 -23.21
C ALA A 137 1.77 -23.90 -22.82
N ALA A 138 1.80 -23.59 -21.53
CA ALA A 138 1.83 -22.21 -21.05
C ALA A 138 3.06 -21.45 -21.54
N SER A 139 4.24 -22.10 -21.59
CA SER A 139 5.50 -21.48 -22.02
C SER A 139 5.51 -21.01 -23.47
N VAL A 140 4.69 -21.62 -24.34
CA VAL A 140 4.64 -21.34 -25.79
C VAL A 140 3.64 -20.23 -26.15
N SER A 141 2.89 -19.69 -25.18
CA SER A 141 1.95 -18.58 -25.44
C SER A 141 2.66 -17.33 -25.99
N LEU A 142 1.93 -16.51 -26.78
CA LEU A 142 2.47 -15.26 -27.32
C LEU A 142 2.99 -14.36 -26.19
N PHE A 143 2.22 -14.23 -25.11
CA PHE A 143 2.62 -13.46 -23.93
C PHE A 143 3.97 -13.92 -23.37
N ASN A 144 4.17 -15.21 -23.12
CA ASN A 144 5.43 -15.70 -22.55
C ASN A 144 6.60 -15.61 -23.54
N THR A 145 6.32 -15.68 -24.84
CA THR A 145 7.32 -15.52 -25.90
C THR A 145 7.87 -14.10 -25.94
N ILE A 146 6.98 -13.09 -25.92
CA ILE A 146 7.39 -11.68 -26.06
C ILE A 146 7.77 -11.04 -24.72
N ASN A 147 7.23 -11.52 -23.59
CA ASN A 147 7.42 -10.86 -22.31
C ASN A 147 8.89 -10.89 -21.83
N LYS A 148 9.54 -9.74 -21.93
CA LYS A 148 10.85 -9.39 -21.34
C LYS A 148 10.74 -8.21 -20.38
N CYS A 149 9.54 -7.92 -19.86
CA CYS A 149 9.35 -6.84 -18.89
C CYS A 149 10.08 -7.16 -17.57
N PHE A 150 10.69 -6.14 -16.97
CA PHE A 150 11.42 -6.28 -15.70
C PHE A 150 10.48 -6.17 -14.49
N THR A 151 9.49 -5.28 -14.52
CA THR A 151 8.59 -5.02 -13.38
C THR A 151 7.27 -5.78 -13.51
N ALA A 152 6.63 -6.06 -12.36
CA ALA A 152 5.36 -6.78 -12.30
C ALA A 152 4.20 -6.01 -12.96
N PHE A 153 4.14 -4.69 -12.76
CA PHE A 153 3.14 -3.83 -13.42
C PHE A 153 3.38 -3.72 -14.94
N GLY A 154 4.64 -3.74 -15.41
CA GLY A 154 4.97 -3.87 -16.83
C GLY A 154 4.39 -5.13 -17.47
N LYS A 155 4.58 -6.29 -16.80
CA LYS A 155 4.01 -7.57 -17.22
C LYS A 155 2.48 -7.55 -17.27
N ARG A 156 1.82 -6.89 -16.30
CA ARG A 156 0.36 -6.72 -16.26
C ARG A 156 -0.15 -5.87 -17.42
N LEU A 157 0.50 -4.74 -17.72
CA LEU A 157 0.12 -3.90 -18.85
C LEU A 157 0.33 -4.62 -20.19
N LEU A 158 1.46 -5.31 -20.36
CA LEU A 158 1.72 -6.09 -21.57
C LEU A 158 0.59 -7.11 -21.81
N ARG A 159 0.14 -7.81 -20.76
CA ARG A 159 -1.00 -8.73 -20.85
C ARG A 159 -2.26 -8.01 -21.32
N GLN A 160 -2.57 -6.84 -20.76
CA GLN A 160 -3.74 -6.04 -21.17
C GLN A 160 -3.65 -5.61 -22.64
N TRP A 161 -2.47 -5.18 -23.10
CA TRP A 161 -2.28 -4.74 -24.49
C TRP A 161 -2.40 -5.87 -25.50
N ILE A 162 -1.97 -7.09 -25.16
CA ILE A 162 -2.18 -8.27 -26.01
C ILE A 162 -3.67 -8.63 -26.08
N CYS A 163 -4.39 -8.57 -24.95
CA CYS A 163 -5.82 -8.89 -24.91
C CYS A 163 -6.71 -7.84 -25.58
N SER A 164 -6.25 -6.59 -25.66
CA SER A 164 -7.02 -5.47 -26.21
C SER A 164 -6.15 -4.57 -27.08
N PRO A 165 -5.70 -5.05 -28.26
CA PRO A 165 -4.91 -4.23 -29.18
C PRO A 165 -5.67 -2.97 -29.61
N THR A 166 -4.98 -1.84 -29.74
CA THR A 166 -5.60 -0.60 -30.22
C THR A 166 -5.84 -0.66 -31.74
N CYS A 167 -6.98 -0.14 -32.21
CA CYS A 167 -7.26 0.05 -33.63
C CYS A 167 -6.92 1.47 -34.11
N ASN A 168 -6.47 2.35 -33.21
CA ASN A 168 -6.14 3.73 -33.55
C ASN A 168 -4.80 3.77 -34.32
N ALA A 169 -4.87 4.08 -35.61
CA ALA A 169 -3.71 4.17 -36.48
C ALA A 169 -2.62 5.14 -35.95
N ASN A 170 -3.00 6.27 -35.35
CA ASN A 170 -2.03 7.21 -34.79
C ASN A 170 -1.29 6.61 -33.60
N SER A 171 -2.01 5.99 -32.64
CA SER A 171 -1.36 5.32 -31.51
C SER A 171 -0.48 4.14 -31.95
N ILE A 172 -0.83 3.43 -33.02
CA ILE A 172 0.01 2.37 -33.58
C ILE A 172 1.31 2.97 -34.14
N ARG A 173 1.20 4.03 -34.96
CA ARG A 173 2.35 4.72 -35.55
C ARG A 173 3.27 5.30 -34.48
N GLU A 174 2.73 5.96 -33.45
CA GLU A 174 3.50 6.50 -32.32
C GLU A 174 4.28 5.41 -31.58
N ARG A 175 3.64 4.25 -31.34
CA ARG A 175 4.32 3.10 -30.73
C ARG A 175 5.43 2.55 -31.63
N GLN A 176 5.19 2.45 -32.93
CA GLN A 176 6.20 2.00 -33.89
C GLN A 176 7.41 2.94 -33.93
N GLN A 177 7.17 4.25 -33.99
CA GLN A 177 8.22 5.28 -33.93
C GLN A 177 9.01 5.20 -32.62
N ALA A 178 8.34 4.95 -31.50
CA ALA A 178 9.01 4.80 -30.21
C ALA A 178 9.90 3.56 -30.16
N VAL A 179 9.48 2.45 -30.77
CA VAL A 179 10.30 1.23 -30.90
C VAL A 179 11.50 1.47 -31.81
N GLU A 180 11.30 2.15 -32.94
CA GLU A 180 12.38 2.52 -33.86
C GLU A 180 13.41 3.43 -33.19
N TRP A 181 12.95 4.43 -32.43
CA TRP A 181 13.81 5.29 -31.63
C TRP A 181 14.65 4.49 -30.62
N LEU A 182 14.05 3.54 -29.90
CA LEU A 182 14.77 2.66 -28.99
C LEU A 182 15.77 1.73 -29.69
N MET A 183 15.52 1.36 -30.95
CA MET A 183 16.46 0.57 -31.74
C MET A 183 17.65 1.40 -32.26
N SER A 184 17.57 2.73 -32.18
CA SER A 184 18.63 3.61 -32.69
C SER A 184 19.92 3.49 -31.85
N PRO A 185 21.11 3.60 -32.48
CA PRO A 185 22.38 3.60 -31.75
C PRO A 185 22.46 4.69 -30.66
N GLY A 186 21.82 5.84 -30.89
CA GLY A 186 21.79 6.95 -29.93
C GLY A 186 21.03 6.64 -28.64
N ALA A 187 20.01 5.77 -28.70
CA ALA A 187 19.22 5.37 -27.53
C ALA A 187 19.85 4.20 -26.73
N THR A 188 20.88 3.53 -27.27
CA THR A 188 21.49 2.35 -26.63
C THR A 188 22.01 2.64 -25.21
N PRO A 189 22.78 3.72 -24.97
CA PRO A 189 23.30 4.00 -23.62
C PRO A 189 22.19 4.38 -22.62
N PHE A 190 21.09 4.98 -23.11
CA PHE A 190 19.90 5.24 -22.31
C PHE A 190 19.24 3.93 -21.87
N ILE A 191 19.04 2.99 -22.81
CA ILE A 191 18.37 1.71 -22.54
C ILE A 191 19.14 0.87 -21.51
N GLU A 192 20.47 0.83 -21.60
CA GLU A 192 21.30 0.07 -20.66
C GLU A 192 21.11 0.58 -19.21
N LYS A 193 21.23 1.90 -19.02
CA LYS A 193 21.02 2.55 -17.72
C LYS A 193 19.57 2.42 -17.24
N ALA A 194 18.60 2.65 -18.12
CA ALA A 194 17.18 2.51 -17.81
C ALA A 194 16.84 1.07 -17.37
N THR A 195 17.42 0.08 -18.03
CA THR A 195 17.25 -1.34 -17.69
C THR A 195 17.78 -1.66 -16.30
N GLU A 196 18.93 -1.10 -15.91
CA GLU A 196 19.47 -1.26 -14.55
C GLU A 196 18.50 -0.68 -13.49
N LEU A 197 17.97 0.51 -13.75
CA LEU A 197 16.99 1.16 -12.85
C LEU A 197 15.68 0.36 -12.77
N LEU A 198 15.14 -0.06 -13.90
CA LEU A 198 13.88 -0.82 -13.99
C LEU A 198 13.94 -2.15 -13.22
N ARG A 199 15.10 -2.84 -13.21
CA ARG A 199 15.28 -4.09 -12.45
C ARG A 199 15.25 -3.88 -10.93
N ARG A 200 15.54 -2.67 -10.46
CA ARG A 200 15.51 -2.33 -9.02
C ARG A 200 14.13 -1.90 -8.53
N ILE A 201 13.18 -1.64 -9.44
CA ILE A 201 11.83 -1.23 -9.08
C ILE A 201 11.01 -2.46 -8.64
N PRO A 202 10.48 -2.48 -7.40
CA PRO A 202 9.66 -3.57 -6.91
C PRO A 202 8.23 -3.53 -7.50
N ASP A 203 7.36 -4.43 -7.07
CA ASP A 203 5.93 -4.38 -7.39
C ASP A 203 5.23 -3.26 -6.60
N LEU A 204 5.44 -2.01 -7.04
CA LEU A 204 4.92 -0.80 -6.39
C LEU A 204 3.39 -0.83 -6.25
N GLU A 205 2.68 -1.32 -7.26
CA GLU A 205 1.21 -1.41 -7.25
C GLU A 205 0.69 -2.23 -6.05
N ARG A 206 1.33 -3.39 -5.78
CA ARG A 206 0.96 -4.25 -4.64
C ARG A 206 1.46 -3.70 -3.31
N LEU A 207 2.62 -3.05 -3.30
CA LEU A 207 3.17 -2.45 -2.10
C LEU A 207 2.32 -1.26 -1.63
N LEU A 208 1.80 -0.45 -2.55
CA LEU A 208 0.89 0.65 -2.24
C LEU A 208 -0.40 0.14 -1.60
N GLN A 209 -1.00 -0.92 -2.14
CA GLN A 209 -2.17 -1.56 -1.53
C GLN A 209 -1.90 -2.00 -0.09
N LYS A 210 -0.71 -2.57 0.18
CA LYS A 210 -0.31 -2.96 1.54
C LYS A 210 -0.14 -1.74 2.46
N ILE A 211 0.54 -0.70 1.97
CA ILE A 211 0.80 0.52 2.74
C ILE A 211 -0.52 1.21 3.09
N HIS A 212 -1.46 1.29 2.16
CA HIS A 212 -2.81 1.77 2.42
C HIS A 212 -3.43 1.01 3.59
N THR A 213 -3.51 -0.33 3.52
CA THR A 213 -4.04 -1.15 4.63
C THR A 213 -3.31 -0.91 5.95
N PHE A 214 -1.99 -0.70 5.93
CA PHE A 214 -1.20 -0.41 7.14
C PHE A 214 -1.47 0.98 7.72
N GLY A 215 -1.94 1.94 6.92
CA GLY A 215 -2.30 3.29 7.34
C GLY A 215 -3.74 3.43 7.86
N LEU A 216 -4.62 2.47 7.57
CA LEU A 216 -6.04 2.56 7.91
C LEU A 216 -6.28 2.60 9.42
N LYS A 217 -6.89 3.69 9.88
CA LYS A 217 -7.32 3.83 11.28
C LYS A 217 -8.41 2.82 11.65
N TYR A 218 -9.32 2.52 10.72
CA TYR A 218 -10.34 1.47 10.88
C TYR A 218 -9.77 0.11 11.29
N ARG A 219 -8.61 -0.27 10.71
CA ARG A 219 -7.92 -1.52 11.02
C ARG A 219 -7.43 -1.57 12.46
N ALA A 220 -6.98 -0.43 13.00
CA ALA A 220 -6.51 -0.32 14.37
C ALA A 220 -7.66 -0.31 15.39
N ASP A 221 -8.73 0.44 15.10
CA ASP A 221 -9.79 0.72 16.08
C ASP A 221 -10.92 -0.31 16.08
N SER A 222 -11.43 -0.66 14.89
CA SER A 222 -12.70 -1.38 14.74
C SER A 222 -12.53 -2.81 14.25
N HIS A 223 -11.53 -3.05 13.39
CA HIS A 223 -11.35 -4.33 12.74
C HIS A 223 -10.89 -5.43 13.74
N PRO A 224 -11.37 -6.68 13.65
CA PRO A 224 -10.96 -7.77 14.55
C PRO A 224 -9.44 -8.02 14.60
N ASP A 225 -8.76 -7.86 13.46
CA ASP A 225 -7.29 -7.98 13.36
C ASP A 225 -6.53 -6.97 14.24
N GLY A 226 -7.08 -5.77 14.47
CA GLY A 226 -6.47 -4.77 15.36
C GLY A 226 -6.47 -5.20 16.83
N ARG A 227 -7.40 -6.08 17.22
CA ARG A 227 -7.50 -6.65 18.58
C ARG A 227 -6.80 -8.00 18.73
N ALA A 228 -6.22 -8.53 17.64
CA ALA A 228 -5.61 -9.84 17.64
C ALA A 228 -4.27 -9.82 18.40
N VAL A 229 -4.09 -10.79 19.31
CA VAL A 229 -2.82 -10.96 20.03
C VAL A 229 -1.84 -11.73 19.16
N MET A 230 -0.89 -11.02 18.56
CA MET A 230 0.12 -11.58 17.66
C MET A 230 1.39 -11.99 18.41
N PHE A 231 1.69 -13.29 18.47
CA PHE A 231 2.90 -13.81 19.14
C PHE A 231 4.23 -13.33 18.51
N GLU A 232 4.24 -13.06 17.19
CA GLU A 232 5.41 -12.58 16.46
C GLU A 232 5.26 -11.11 15.99
N ALA A 233 4.54 -10.26 16.74
CA ALA A 233 4.25 -8.87 16.36
C ALA A 233 5.49 -8.10 15.84
N SER A 234 6.62 -8.21 16.53
CA SER A 234 7.88 -7.56 16.14
C SER A 234 8.35 -7.94 14.73
N LYS A 235 8.23 -9.22 14.33
CA LYS A 235 8.63 -9.69 13.00
C LYS A 235 7.72 -9.12 11.91
N TYR A 236 6.42 -9.05 12.16
CA TYR A 236 5.46 -8.47 11.22
C TYR A 236 5.66 -6.98 11.07
N ASN A 237 5.88 -6.26 12.18
CA ASN A 237 6.11 -4.82 12.17
C ASN A 237 7.39 -4.46 11.41
N LYS A 238 8.50 -5.18 11.63
CA LYS A 238 9.73 -5.01 10.81
C LYS A 238 9.47 -5.23 9.32
N ARG A 239 8.63 -6.21 8.96
CA ARG A 239 8.25 -6.44 7.55
C ARG A 239 7.44 -5.29 6.97
N LYS A 240 6.50 -4.70 7.74
CA LYS A 240 5.73 -3.51 7.31
C LYS A 240 6.66 -2.33 7.04
N ILE A 241 7.61 -2.07 7.94
CA ILE A 241 8.60 -1.00 7.75
C ILE A 241 9.45 -1.30 6.50
N LYS A 242 9.91 -2.54 6.34
CA LYS A 242 10.67 -2.94 5.15
C LYS A 242 9.86 -2.73 3.85
N ASP A 243 8.57 -3.05 3.84
CA ASP A 243 7.70 -2.81 2.68
C ASP A 243 7.64 -1.30 2.35
N LEU A 244 7.55 -0.40 3.35
CA LEU A 244 7.63 1.05 3.13
C LEU A 244 8.98 1.49 2.55
N LEU A 245 10.09 1.02 3.14
CA LEU A 245 11.42 1.38 2.68
C LEU A 245 11.68 0.92 1.25
N VAL A 246 11.32 -0.32 0.92
CA VAL A 246 11.40 -0.86 -0.45
C VAL A 246 10.54 -0.05 -1.42
N THR A 247 9.38 0.44 -0.98
CA THR A 247 8.52 1.29 -1.79
C THR A 247 9.15 2.65 -2.06
N LEU A 248 9.71 3.29 -1.02
CA LEU A 248 10.45 4.55 -1.14
C LEU A 248 11.63 4.40 -2.12
N ASP A 249 12.46 3.37 -1.93
CA ASP A 249 13.59 3.09 -2.81
C ASP A 249 13.13 2.81 -4.26
N GLY A 250 11.99 2.12 -4.42
CA GLY A 250 11.38 1.89 -5.73
C GLY A 250 10.99 3.20 -6.42
N PHE A 251 10.36 4.12 -5.71
CA PHE A 251 10.01 5.44 -6.23
C PHE A 251 11.23 6.32 -6.51
N GLU A 252 12.28 6.23 -5.71
CA GLU A 252 13.56 6.90 -5.98
C GLU A 252 14.18 6.40 -7.30
N ASN A 253 14.08 5.10 -7.59
CA ASN A 253 14.53 4.56 -8.88
C ASN A 253 13.65 5.04 -10.05
N CYS A 254 12.34 5.18 -9.86
CA CYS A 254 11.47 5.80 -10.86
C CYS A 254 11.86 7.27 -11.11
N GLN A 255 12.17 8.03 -10.06
CA GLN A 255 12.62 9.41 -10.18
C GLN A 255 13.96 9.49 -10.93
N LYS A 256 14.93 8.63 -10.62
CA LYS A 256 16.20 8.56 -11.36
C LYS A 256 16.00 8.23 -12.84
N LEU A 257 15.04 7.35 -13.16
CA LEU A 257 14.69 7.02 -14.54
C LEU A 257 14.12 8.22 -15.28
N PHE A 258 13.32 9.03 -14.60
CA PHE A 258 12.75 10.26 -15.13
C PHE A 258 13.84 11.30 -15.44
N VAL A 259 14.72 11.56 -14.46
CA VAL A 259 15.87 12.46 -14.63
C VAL A 259 16.74 12.00 -15.80
N LEU A 260 17.05 10.69 -15.86
CA LEU A 260 17.81 10.10 -16.94
C LEU A 260 17.15 10.34 -18.30
N TYR A 261 15.84 10.14 -18.45
CA TYR A 261 15.18 10.41 -19.73
C TYR A 261 15.17 11.90 -20.07
N ASN A 262 15.00 12.78 -19.08
CA ASN A 262 15.04 14.23 -19.29
C ASN A 262 16.40 14.70 -19.83
N GLU A 263 17.51 14.16 -19.36
CA GLU A 263 18.85 14.44 -19.92
C GLU A 263 18.90 14.12 -21.42
N TYR A 264 18.46 12.92 -21.81
CA TYR A 264 18.45 12.49 -23.22
C TYR A 264 17.47 13.28 -24.10
N ARG A 265 16.35 13.74 -23.52
CA ARG A 265 15.36 14.56 -24.22
C ARG A 265 15.90 15.94 -24.62
N MET A 266 16.85 16.48 -23.85
CA MET A 266 17.45 17.80 -24.12
C MET A 266 18.48 17.74 -25.24
N ASP A 267 19.16 16.61 -25.44
CA ASP A 267 20.18 16.38 -26.48
C ASP A 267 19.59 16.08 -27.88
N GLU A 268 18.45 16.67 -28.23
CA GLU A 268 17.69 16.47 -29.50
C GLU A 268 17.21 15.03 -29.80
N ASN A 269 17.52 14.03 -28.96
CA ASN A 269 17.04 12.64 -29.09
C ASN A 269 15.64 12.43 -28.50
N ARG A 270 14.63 13.13 -29.03
CA ARG A 270 13.26 13.10 -28.49
C ARG A 270 12.43 11.93 -29.02
N CYS A 271 11.61 11.35 -28.14
CA CYS A 271 10.56 10.40 -28.51
C CYS A 271 9.20 10.98 -28.12
N SER A 272 8.37 11.36 -29.10
CA SER A 272 7.05 11.97 -28.86
C SER A 272 6.15 11.13 -27.94
N PHE A 273 6.20 9.81 -28.10
CA PHE A 273 5.42 8.89 -27.28
C PHE A 273 5.89 8.85 -25.82
N LEU A 274 7.20 8.80 -25.58
CA LEU A 274 7.75 8.82 -24.21
C LEU A 274 7.59 10.21 -23.56
N ASP A 275 7.67 11.28 -24.34
CA ASP A 275 7.34 12.64 -23.89
C ASP A 275 5.89 12.72 -23.40
N SER A 276 4.96 12.05 -24.06
CA SER A 276 3.55 12.00 -23.63
C SER A 276 3.33 11.19 -22.34
N CYS A 277 4.26 10.29 -22.00
CA CYS A 277 4.22 9.51 -20.76
C CYS A 277 4.68 10.31 -19.53
N ILE A 278 5.33 11.46 -19.74
CA ILE A 278 5.81 12.36 -18.70
C ILE A 278 4.74 13.41 -18.45
N GLY A 279 3.90 13.17 -17.45
CA GLY A 279 3.01 14.20 -16.91
C GLY A 279 3.82 15.32 -16.26
N PHE A 280 3.48 16.57 -16.54
CA PHE A 280 4.07 17.75 -15.89
C PHE A 280 3.84 17.70 -14.36
N ASP A 281 4.91 17.48 -13.60
CA ASP A 281 5.42 18.32 -12.49
C ASP A 281 6.46 17.51 -11.67
N GLU A 282 7.73 17.55 -12.10
CA GLU A 282 8.85 16.80 -11.50
C GLU A 282 9.23 17.29 -10.10
N SER A 283 9.04 18.59 -9.87
CA SER A 283 9.59 19.35 -8.74
C SER A 283 9.03 18.87 -7.39
N ASP A 284 7.73 18.56 -7.38
CA ASP A 284 7.01 18.21 -6.16
C ASP A 284 7.32 16.79 -5.65
N PHE A 285 7.70 15.88 -6.55
CA PHE A 285 7.91 14.48 -6.17
C PHE A 285 9.25 14.23 -5.52
N GLY A 286 10.31 14.91 -6.00
CA GLY A 286 11.63 14.82 -5.39
C GLY A 286 11.66 15.34 -3.95
N CYS A 287 11.07 16.51 -3.72
CA CYS A 287 10.93 17.10 -2.38
C CYS A 287 10.13 16.18 -1.45
N TYR A 288 9.10 15.52 -1.97
CA TYR A 288 8.28 14.57 -1.22
C TYR A 288 9.06 13.32 -0.80
N LEU A 289 9.81 12.70 -1.71
CA LEU A 289 10.66 11.56 -1.35
C LEU A 289 11.73 11.98 -0.34
N GLN A 290 12.32 13.17 -0.52
CA GLN A 290 13.32 13.73 0.38
C GLN A 290 12.77 13.91 1.80
N PHE A 291 11.55 14.44 1.93
CA PHE A 291 10.87 14.56 3.21
C PHE A 291 10.83 13.23 3.96
N TYR A 292 10.39 12.12 3.34
CA TYR A 292 10.36 10.84 4.05
C TYR A 292 11.75 10.28 4.36
N LYS A 293 12.79 10.60 3.58
CA LYS A 293 14.17 10.21 3.92
C LYS A 293 14.61 10.82 5.25
N GLU A 294 14.24 12.08 5.46
CA GLU A 294 14.67 12.87 6.61
C GLU A 294 13.72 12.74 7.80
N SER A 295 12.49 12.31 7.56
CA SER A 295 11.42 12.32 8.56
C SER A 295 11.55 11.28 9.68
N PHE A 296 12.42 10.26 9.52
CA PHE A 296 12.72 9.26 10.55
C PHE A 296 14.02 8.51 10.25
N ASN A 297 14.63 7.94 11.30
CA ASN A 297 15.82 7.09 11.15
C ASN A 297 15.46 5.71 10.57
N ARG A 298 15.73 5.50 9.28
CA ARG A 298 15.42 4.26 8.56
C ARG A 298 16.06 3.00 9.17
N VAL A 299 17.31 3.10 9.62
CA VAL A 299 18.06 1.96 10.18
C VAL A 299 17.45 1.54 11.51
N LEU A 300 17.12 2.52 12.36
CA LEU A 300 16.48 2.24 13.65
C LEU A 300 15.06 1.72 13.45
N ALA A 301 14.29 2.32 12.53
CA ALA A 301 12.93 1.90 12.23
C ALA A 301 12.86 0.46 11.70
N GLU A 302 13.78 0.06 10.79
CA GLU A 302 13.83 -1.32 10.29
C GLU A 302 14.26 -2.31 11.38
N LYS A 303 15.23 -1.92 12.21
CA LYS A 303 15.74 -2.77 13.29
C LYS A 303 14.69 -3.01 14.37
N ASP A 304 14.00 -1.97 14.80
CA ASP A 304 13.08 -2.00 15.92
C ASP A 304 11.65 -2.34 15.48
N GLY A 305 11.33 -2.12 14.20
CA GLY A 305 10.01 -2.36 13.61
C GLY A 305 9.01 -1.26 13.91
N ILE A 306 9.46 -0.09 14.37
CA ILE A 306 8.61 1.01 14.78
C ILE A 306 9.21 2.33 14.32
N ILE A 307 8.39 3.24 13.82
CA ILE A 307 8.82 4.59 13.47
C ILE A 307 8.61 5.46 14.69
N VAL A 308 9.72 5.83 15.34
CA VAL A 308 9.69 6.76 16.47
C VAL A 308 9.62 8.18 15.91
N PRO A 309 8.59 8.97 16.23
CA PRO A 309 8.52 10.38 15.85
C PRO A 309 9.68 11.17 16.46
N ASP A 310 10.19 12.15 15.72
CA ASP A 310 11.05 13.17 16.31
C ASP A 310 10.27 13.96 17.38
N ARG A 311 10.98 14.38 18.43
CA ARG A 311 10.39 15.22 19.49
C ARG A 311 9.74 16.45 18.86
N LYS A 312 8.52 16.77 19.30
CA LYS A 312 7.63 17.87 18.87
C LYS A 312 6.83 17.61 17.59
N ARG A 313 6.88 16.40 17.02
CA ARG A 313 6.11 16.05 15.82
C ARG A 313 4.76 15.42 16.13
N ASP A 314 4.66 14.70 17.24
CA ASP A 314 3.41 14.11 17.73
C ASP A 314 3.27 14.45 19.22
N ALA A 315 2.37 15.40 19.51
CA ALA A 315 2.19 15.94 20.86
C ALA A 315 1.71 14.86 21.85
N ASP A 316 0.86 13.93 21.41
CA ASP A 316 0.34 12.86 22.26
C ASP A 316 1.46 11.88 22.61
N TYR A 317 2.27 11.50 21.64
CA TYR A 317 3.44 10.64 21.86
C TYR A 317 4.49 11.29 22.78
N ASP A 318 4.75 12.59 22.59
CA ASP A 318 5.67 13.33 23.45
C ASP A 318 5.17 13.41 24.90
N MET A 319 3.87 13.66 25.10
CA MET A 319 3.26 13.62 26.43
C MET A 319 3.39 12.25 27.08
N ALA A 320 3.16 11.16 26.33
CA ALA A 320 3.33 9.81 26.86
C ALA A 320 4.78 9.49 27.22
N CYS A 321 5.75 9.99 26.45
CA CYS A 321 7.16 9.90 26.82
C CYS A 321 7.46 10.62 28.14
N ASN A 322 6.96 11.85 28.30
CA ASN A 322 7.13 12.62 29.54
C ASN A 322 6.46 11.91 30.73
N ASN A 323 5.27 11.34 30.55
CA ASN A 323 4.58 10.59 31.60
C ASN A 323 5.39 9.37 32.08
N VAL A 324 6.03 8.63 31.17
CA VAL A 324 6.95 7.54 31.54
C VAL A 324 8.15 8.08 32.33
N GLU A 325 8.76 9.19 31.87
CA GLU A 325 9.86 9.83 32.60
C GLU A 325 9.45 10.26 34.01
N ASP A 326 8.24 10.80 34.17
CA ASP A 326 7.71 11.23 35.46
C ASP A 326 7.40 10.05 36.38
N CYS A 327 6.83 8.96 35.87
CA CYS A 327 6.64 7.71 36.63
C CYS A 327 7.98 7.14 37.14
N VAL A 328 9.02 7.16 36.30
CA VAL A 328 10.38 6.74 36.71
C VAL A 328 10.95 7.68 37.78
N LYS A 329 10.75 8.99 37.66
CA LYS A 329 11.16 9.96 38.72
C LYS A 329 10.45 9.67 40.05
N GLN A 330 9.14 9.39 40.03
CA GLN A 330 8.39 9.05 41.25
C GLN A 330 8.93 7.78 41.92
N LEU A 331 9.30 6.76 41.14
CA LEU A 331 9.94 5.55 41.67
C LEU A 331 11.29 5.86 42.31
N GLU A 332 12.12 6.70 41.69
CA GLU A 332 13.42 7.06 42.27
C GLU A 332 13.27 7.92 43.53
N LEU A 333 12.30 8.85 43.56
CA LEU A 333 11.96 9.62 44.77
C LEU A 333 11.50 8.70 45.91
N TYR A 334 10.63 7.73 45.60
CA TYR A 334 10.18 6.73 46.56
C TYR A 334 11.36 5.93 47.12
N LYS A 335 12.26 5.47 46.26
CA LYS A 335 13.47 4.75 46.68
C LYS A 335 14.33 5.59 47.64
N VAL A 336 14.58 6.86 47.31
CA VAL A 336 15.37 7.75 48.19
C VAL A 336 14.71 7.94 49.55
N ASP A 337 13.38 8.04 49.60
CA ASP A 337 12.64 8.08 50.86
C ASP A 337 12.80 6.78 51.67
N GLN A 338 12.69 5.63 51.02
CA GLN A 338 12.92 4.33 51.65
C GLN A 338 14.36 4.16 52.15
N GLU A 339 15.35 4.64 51.40
CA GLU A 339 16.76 4.62 51.82
C GLU A 339 16.97 5.45 53.10
N LYS A 340 16.30 6.59 53.21
CA LYS A 340 16.32 7.44 54.39
C LYS A 340 15.63 6.78 55.59
N ASN A 341 14.46 6.16 55.37
CA ASN A 341 13.69 5.50 56.42
C ASN A 341 14.39 4.26 56.99
N LEU A 342 15.08 3.49 56.14
CA LEU A 342 15.78 2.27 56.53
C LEU A 342 17.26 2.49 56.92
N GLY A 343 17.81 3.67 56.64
CA GLY A 343 19.20 4.02 56.89
C GLY A 343 20.17 3.07 56.16
N CYS A 344 19.85 2.72 54.91
CA CYS A 344 20.71 1.90 54.05
C CYS A 344 20.44 2.19 52.58
N LYS A 345 21.44 1.93 51.75
CA LYS A 345 21.30 2.02 50.30
C LYS A 345 20.46 0.85 49.76
N ILE A 346 19.52 1.14 48.88
CA ILE A 346 18.55 0.19 48.33
C ILE A 346 18.73 0.15 46.81
N GLY A 347 18.60 -1.02 46.21
CA GLY A 347 18.61 -1.20 44.76
C GLY A 347 17.21 -1.44 44.20
N PHE A 348 17.02 -1.19 42.90
CA PHE A 348 15.87 -1.73 42.18
C PHE A 348 16.24 -3.02 41.45
N HIS A 349 15.35 -3.99 41.50
CA HIS A 349 15.47 -5.18 40.66
C HIS A 349 15.21 -4.84 39.19
N SER A 350 16.07 -5.29 38.28
CA SER A 350 16.04 -4.89 36.87
C SER A 350 15.41 -5.89 35.90
N SER A 351 14.97 -7.08 36.36
CA SER A 351 14.62 -8.18 35.45
C SER A 351 13.14 -8.59 35.44
N GLY A 352 12.61 -8.75 34.23
CA GLY A 352 11.35 -9.47 33.94
C GLY A 352 10.08 -8.80 34.47
N LYS A 353 9.12 -9.62 34.90
CA LYS A 353 7.86 -9.14 35.50
C LYS A 353 8.02 -8.55 36.91
N ASN A 354 9.22 -8.68 37.49
CA ASN A 354 9.54 -8.26 38.84
C ASN A 354 10.42 -6.99 38.87
N ARG A 355 10.39 -6.18 37.79
CA ARG A 355 11.12 -4.91 37.72
C ARG A 355 10.69 -3.97 38.84
N TYR A 356 11.63 -3.15 39.33
CA TYR A 356 11.42 -2.10 40.34
C TYR A 356 11.04 -2.59 41.74
N GLN A 357 11.21 -3.88 42.06
CA GLN A 357 11.17 -4.36 43.45
C GLN A 357 12.38 -3.84 44.23
N LEU A 358 12.21 -3.51 45.52
CA LEU A 358 13.29 -3.03 46.38
C LEU A 358 14.20 -4.18 46.78
N GLU A 359 15.49 -4.08 46.47
CA GLU A 359 16.52 -4.98 46.97
C GLU A 359 17.11 -4.42 48.27
N ILE A 360 16.72 -5.01 49.40
CA ILE A 360 17.08 -4.55 50.75
C ILE A 360 17.99 -5.58 51.42
N PRO A 361 19.09 -5.19 52.10
CA PRO A 361 19.97 -6.14 52.80
C PRO A 361 19.23 -6.96 53.87
N ASP A 362 19.53 -8.26 53.97
CA ASP A 362 18.91 -9.17 54.95
C ASP A 362 19.20 -8.78 56.42
N SER A 363 20.17 -7.89 56.66
CA SER A 363 20.54 -7.41 57.99
C SER A 363 19.56 -6.42 58.61
N LYS A 364 18.54 -5.97 57.87
CA LYS A 364 17.58 -4.94 58.32
C LYS A 364 16.26 -5.55 58.75
N THR A 365 15.75 -5.10 59.89
CA THR A 365 14.42 -5.48 60.39
C THR A 365 13.36 -4.61 59.71
N LEU A 366 12.41 -5.24 59.05
CA LEU A 366 11.38 -4.56 58.25
C LEU A 366 10.01 -4.64 58.94
N SER A 367 9.20 -3.61 58.73
CA SER A 367 7.79 -3.57 59.16
C SER A 367 6.92 -4.51 58.32
N HIS A 368 5.71 -4.79 58.81
CA HIS A 368 4.66 -5.54 58.08
C HIS A 368 4.25 -4.90 56.75
N LEU A 369 4.63 -3.63 56.52
CA LEU A 369 4.41 -2.89 55.28
C LEU A 369 5.24 -3.42 54.09
N TYR A 370 6.30 -4.18 54.34
CA TYR A 370 7.17 -4.74 53.31
C TYR A 370 6.83 -6.20 53.05
N GLU A 371 6.20 -6.48 51.92
CA GLU A 371 5.89 -7.84 51.50
C GLU A 371 7.08 -8.46 50.76
N LEU A 372 7.54 -9.62 51.22
CA LEU A 372 8.66 -10.34 50.61
C LEU A 372 8.20 -11.06 49.32
N LYS A 373 8.77 -10.70 48.17
CA LYS A 373 8.50 -11.35 46.87
C LYS A 373 9.60 -12.30 46.42
N GLY A 374 10.80 -12.22 47.00
CA GLY A 374 11.91 -13.12 46.68
C GLY A 374 13.17 -12.82 47.47
N ARG A 375 14.22 -13.63 47.29
CA ARG A 375 15.52 -13.42 47.95
C ARG A 375 16.69 -13.70 47.00
N ARG A 376 17.80 -13.03 47.26
CA ARG A 376 19.13 -13.26 46.71
C ARG A 376 20.09 -13.36 47.89
N LYS A 377 21.22 -14.04 47.73
CA LYS A 377 22.25 -14.11 48.79
C LYS A 377 22.61 -12.69 49.30
N GLY A 378 22.22 -12.38 50.54
CA GLY A 378 22.47 -11.11 51.23
C GLY A 378 21.40 -10.03 51.06
N PHE A 379 20.37 -10.23 50.23
CA PHE A 379 19.33 -9.23 49.94
C PHE A 379 17.96 -9.89 49.76
N GLY A 380 16.94 -9.37 50.44
CA GLY A 380 15.54 -9.67 50.17
C GLY A 380 14.93 -8.70 49.16
N ARG A 381 13.97 -9.18 48.36
CA ARG A 381 13.19 -8.39 47.42
C ARG A 381 11.83 -8.10 48.00
N TYR A 382 11.51 -6.82 48.16
CA TYR A 382 10.31 -6.38 48.84
C TYR A 382 9.47 -5.44 47.98
N VAL A 383 8.17 -5.47 48.23
CA VAL A 383 7.19 -4.54 47.65
C VAL A 383 6.31 -3.99 48.76
N THR A 384 5.96 -2.72 48.66
CA THR A 384 4.98 -2.05 49.52
C THR A 384 3.73 -1.76 48.70
N LEU A 385 2.59 -1.52 49.34
CA LEU A 385 1.34 -1.17 48.64
C LEU A 385 1.50 0.10 47.77
N GLU A 386 2.25 1.09 48.27
CA GLU A 386 2.55 2.32 47.53
C GLU A 386 3.44 2.06 46.31
N LEU A 387 4.50 1.25 46.48
CA LEU A 387 5.37 0.87 45.38
C LEU A 387 4.63 0.05 44.32
N GLU A 388 3.71 -0.82 44.71
CA GLU A 388 2.90 -1.59 43.78
C GLU A 388 2.03 -0.67 42.92
N GLY A 389 1.43 0.38 43.51
CA GLY A 389 0.73 1.42 42.76
C GLY A 389 1.63 2.18 41.78
N LEU A 390 2.84 2.57 42.20
CA LEU A 390 3.82 3.24 41.32
C LEU A 390 4.27 2.35 40.15
N ILE A 391 4.48 1.05 40.40
CA ILE A 391 4.83 0.08 39.37
C ILE A 391 3.67 -0.09 38.37
N GLN A 392 2.43 -0.19 38.85
CA GLN A 392 1.25 -0.28 38.00
C GLN A 392 1.10 0.97 37.11
N ASN A 393 1.31 2.16 37.67
CA ASN A 393 1.29 3.41 36.91
C ASN A 393 2.38 3.45 35.82
N LEU A 394 3.60 3.02 36.14
CA LEU A 394 4.68 2.92 35.14
C LEU A 394 4.33 1.93 34.03
N VAL A 395 3.82 0.75 34.36
CA VAL A 395 3.42 -0.26 33.36
C VAL A 395 2.32 0.28 32.46
N ALA A 396 1.33 0.98 33.00
CA ALA A 396 0.28 1.63 32.23
C ALA A 396 0.85 2.73 31.30
N ALA A 397 1.77 3.56 31.81
CA ALA A 397 2.43 4.59 31.02
C ALA A 397 3.32 4.01 29.90
N GLU A 398 4.07 2.93 30.16
CA GLU A 398 4.86 2.21 29.15
C GLU A 398 3.95 1.61 28.07
N ALA A 399 2.80 1.03 28.45
CA ALA A 399 1.83 0.48 27.51
C ALA A 399 1.18 1.55 26.63
N ASP A 400 0.81 2.70 27.21
CA ASP A 400 0.25 3.83 26.45
C ASP A 400 1.26 4.44 25.48
N LYS A 401 2.51 4.61 25.92
CA LYS A 401 3.61 5.03 25.04
C LYS A 401 3.80 4.07 23.86
N HIS A 402 3.77 2.76 24.10
CA HIS A 402 3.88 1.77 23.02
C HIS A 402 2.71 1.87 22.04
N ARG A 403 1.48 1.98 22.54
CA ARG A 403 0.27 2.14 21.73
C ARG A 403 0.35 3.39 20.84
N LEU A 404 0.80 4.51 21.39
CA LEU A 404 0.97 5.76 20.65
C LEU A 404 2.10 5.68 19.62
N ALA A 405 3.18 4.94 19.90
CA ALA A 405 4.25 4.71 18.93
C ALA A 405 3.78 3.85 17.75
N ASP A 406 2.95 2.83 17.99
CA ASP A 406 2.32 2.04 16.94
C ASP A 406 1.35 2.89 16.09
N ASP A 407 0.55 3.74 16.73
CA ASP A 407 -0.33 4.68 16.02
C ASP A 407 0.46 5.73 15.23
N ALA A 408 1.58 6.22 15.75
CA ALA A 408 2.45 7.13 15.03
C ALA A 408 3.04 6.49 13.76
N THR A 409 3.43 5.21 13.86
CA THR A 409 3.86 4.42 12.71
C THR A 409 2.74 4.29 11.67
N ARG A 410 1.52 3.97 12.09
CA ARG A 410 0.31 3.94 11.24
C ARG A 410 0.06 5.30 10.56
N LYS A 411 0.16 6.40 11.30
CA LYS A 411 -0.02 7.77 10.75
C LYS A 411 0.97 8.06 9.62
N ILE A 412 2.22 7.60 9.71
CA ILE A 412 3.21 7.75 8.63
C ILE A 412 2.78 6.96 7.37
N PHE A 413 2.31 5.72 7.52
CA PHE A 413 1.75 4.97 6.39
C PHE A 413 0.55 5.68 5.76
N ALA A 414 -0.35 6.24 6.58
CA ALA A 414 -1.54 6.95 6.09
C ALA A 414 -1.19 8.27 5.38
N ASP A 415 -0.25 9.04 5.93
CA ASP A 415 0.26 10.27 5.31
C ASP A 415 0.96 9.96 3.98
N PHE A 416 1.74 8.88 3.92
CA PHE A 416 2.36 8.41 2.69
C PHE A 416 1.31 8.05 1.62
N ASP A 417 0.34 7.23 1.97
CA ASP A 417 -0.75 6.80 1.06
C ASP A 417 -1.54 7.98 0.47
N SER A 418 -1.97 8.91 1.34
CA SER A 418 -2.82 10.04 0.94
C SER A 418 -2.21 10.97 -0.11
N ARG A 419 -0.88 11.05 -0.16
CA ARG A 419 -0.13 11.97 -1.03
C ARG A 419 0.35 11.32 -2.32
N LEU A 420 0.37 9.98 -2.40
CA LEU A 420 0.98 9.24 -3.50
C LEU A 420 0.00 8.76 -4.55
N ILE A 421 -1.27 8.51 -4.20
CA ILE A 421 -2.22 7.90 -5.12
C ILE A 421 -2.46 8.76 -6.38
N ILE A 422 -2.38 10.08 -6.23
CA ILE A 422 -2.53 11.06 -7.33
C ILE A 422 -1.27 11.11 -8.23
N LYS A 423 -0.09 10.79 -7.68
CA LYS A 423 1.21 10.94 -8.36
C LYS A 423 1.77 9.62 -8.92
N TYR A 424 1.30 8.48 -8.40
CA TYR A 424 1.72 7.14 -8.80
C TYR A 424 1.51 6.86 -10.29
N ASP A 425 0.35 7.26 -10.82
CA ASP A 425 -0.05 6.96 -12.19
C ASP A 425 0.91 7.63 -13.20
N SER A 426 1.22 8.91 -13.03
CA SER A 426 2.17 9.64 -13.87
C SER A 426 3.58 9.01 -13.88
N ILE A 427 4.07 8.58 -12.72
CA ILE A 427 5.44 8.07 -12.57
C ILE A 427 5.57 6.64 -13.10
N THR A 428 4.56 5.81 -12.83
CA THR A 428 4.56 4.45 -13.33
C THR A 428 4.29 4.38 -14.82
N ARG A 429 3.49 5.29 -15.40
CA ARG A 429 3.26 5.35 -16.85
C ARG A 429 4.57 5.29 -17.65
N LEU A 430 5.56 6.15 -17.37
CA LEU A 430 6.85 6.09 -18.06
C LEU A 430 7.52 4.71 -17.91
N CYS A 431 7.60 4.19 -16.68
CA CYS A 431 8.22 2.90 -16.38
C CYS A 431 7.53 1.74 -17.11
N VAL A 432 6.19 1.77 -17.19
CA VAL A 432 5.39 0.71 -17.80
C VAL A 432 5.54 0.75 -19.32
N HIS A 433 5.42 1.94 -19.92
CA HIS A 433 5.48 2.12 -21.36
C HIS A 433 6.90 1.87 -21.92
N LEU A 434 7.94 2.34 -21.22
CA LEU A 434 9.33 2.07 -21.62
C LEU A 434 9.63 0.57 -21.67
N GLN A 435 9.13 -0.21 -20.70
CA GLN A 435 9.32 -1.66 -20.68
C GLN A 435 8.60 -2.38 -21.82
N PHE A 436 7.39 -1.94 -22.16
CA PHE A 436 6.67 -2.49 -23.31
C PHE A 436 7.46 -2.25 -24.61
N LEU A 437 7.97 -1.03 -24.78
CA LEU A 437 8.72 -0.69 -25.98
C LEU A 437 10.04 -1.46 -26.06
N HIS A 438 10.76 -1.60 -24.94
CA HIS A 438 11.97 -2.42 -24.85
C HIS A 438 11.71 -3.90 -25.21
N VAL A 439 10.58 -4.46 -24.78
CA VAL A 439 10.14 -5.80 -25.21
C VAL A 439 10.01 -5.89 -26.73
N SER A 440 9.37 -4.90 -27.33
CA SER A 440 9.13 -4.84 -28.77
C SER A 440 10.44 -4.73 -29.56
N THR A 441 11.38 -3.90 -29.10
CA THR A 441 12.74 -3.75 -29.65
C THR A 441 13.50 -5.09 -29.65
N ASN A 442 13.53 -5.81 -28.51
CA ASN A 442 14.23 -7.09 -28.41
C ASN A 442 13.62 -8.17 -29.30
N TYR A 443 12.29 -8.23 -29.41
CA TYR A 443 11.63 -9.20 -30.27
C TYR A 443 11.93 -8.98 -31.76
N ILE A 444 11.92 -7.71 -32.19
CA ILE A 444 12.23 -7.35 -33.58
C ILE A 444 13.70 -7.64 -33.89
N SER A 445 14.62 -7.29 -32.98
CA SER A 445 16.06 -7.50 -33.19
C SER A 445 16.45 -8.99 -33.34
N VAL A 446 15.71 -9.90 -32.70
CA VAL A 446 15.93 -11.36 -32.80
C VAL A 446 15.42 -11.97 -34.12
N LYS A 447 14.60 -11.24 -34.89
CA LYS A 447 14.06 -11.72 -36.19
C LYS A 447 14.78 -11.19 -37.43
N TYR A 448 15.63 -10.17 -37.28
CA TYR A 448 16.38 -9.56 -38.38
C TYR A 448 17.88 -9.91 -38.39
N PHE A 449 18.28 -10.88 -37.55
CA PHE A 449 19.53 -11.63 -37.62
C PHE A 449 19.18 -13.12 -37.68
#